data_AF-A0A7C2AB39-F1
#
_entry.id   AF-A0A7C2AB39-F1
#
_cell.length_a   1.000
_cell.length_b   1.000
_cell.length_c   1.000
_cell.angle_alpha   90.00
_cell.angle_beta   90.00
_cell.angle_gamma   90.00
#
_symmetry.space_group_name_H-M   'P 1'
#
loop_
_entity.id
_entity.type
_entity.pdbx_description
1 polymer ?
#
loop_
_entity_poly.entity_id
_entity_poly.type
_entity_poly.pdbx_seq_one_letter_code
_entity_poly.pdbx_strand_id
1 'polypeptide(L)'
;MKQRNIIGDKYDEHGEQLQGDLQTLLIKMEMEKDSEEKRTAAVAASKKRDEIFMWHQRLNGPLASTCENMANDARVEYLTSCVVQKTDKTKVWSSLGDYRLPGDQELKLRARLEVMLWMEGLESDFMQNVPENKILFSTSEELTEEEESEKAAKEKIIEATPKTQIPDPPAPKKRARPRRKKKQ
;
A
#
# COMPACT_ATOMS: atom_id res chain seq x y z
N MET A 1 -30.75 5.23 -5.46
CA MET A 1 -31.09 4.91 -4.05
C MET A 1 -29.92 4.17 -3.44
N LYS A 2 -29.38 4.60 -2.29
CA LYS A 2 -28.41 3.78 -1.55
C LYS A 2 -29.17 2.58 -0.98
N GLN A 3 -28.87 1.37 -1.46
CA GLN A 3 -29.39 0.14 -0.87
C GLN A 3 -29.05 0.15 0.64
N ARG A 4 -30.07 -0.02 1.47
CA ARG A 4 -29.86 -0.30 2.90
C ARG A 4 -29.34 -1.72 2.99
N ASN A 5 -28.10 -1.88 3.45
CA ASN A 5 -27.42 -3.17 3.52
C ASN A 5 -27.91 -3.94 4.76
N ILE A 6 -29.10 -4.50 4.65
CA ILE A 6 -29.68 -5.39 5.66
C ILE A 6 -29.03 -6.75 5.48
N ILE A 7 -28.46 -7.31 6.55
CA ILE A 7 -27.92 -8.67 6.56
C ILE A 7 -29.09 -9.64 6.39
N GLY A 8 -29.03 -10.46 5.35
CA GLY A 8 -30.05 -11.41 4.92
C GLY A 8 -29.69 -11.93 3.52
N ASP A 9 -30.55 -12.72 2.89
CA ASP A 9 -30.23 -13.47 1.67
C ASP A 9 -29.57 -12.61 0.56
N LYS A 10 -30.03 -11.37 0.36
CA LYS A 10 -29.45 -10.45 -0.63
C LYS A 10 -28.03 -9.97 -0.32
N TYR A 11 -27.64 -9.99 0.95
CA TYR A 11 -26.27 -9.69 1.38
C TYR A 11 -25.35 -10.86 1.04
N ASP A 12 -25.79 -12.08 1.31
CA ASP A 12 -25.04 -13.29 1.04
C ASP A 12 -24.91 -13.53 -0.47
N GLU A 13 -26.00 -13.35 -1.24
CA GLU A 13 -25.99 -13.37 -2.70
C GLU A 13 -24.96 -12.39 -3.30
N HIS A 14 -24.85 -11.19 -2.71
CA HIS A 14 -23.87 -10.20 -3.17
C HIS A 14 -22.44 -10.60 -2.81
N GLY A 15 -22.22 -11.21 -1.64
CA GLY A 15 -20.94 -11.76 -1.23
C GLY A 15 -20.48 -12.88 -2.17
N GLU A 16 -21.37 -13.82 -2.50
CA GLU A 16 -21.13 -14.89 -3.47
C GLU A 16 -20.84 -14.33 -4.86
N GLN A 17 -21.58 -13.31 -5.29
CA GLN A 17 -21.32 -12.63 -6.56
C GLN A 17 -19.93 -12.01 -6.60
N LEU A 18 -19.53 -11.28 -5.55
CA LEU A 18 -18.19 -10.68 -5.48
C LEU A 18 -17.08 -11.74 -5.49
N GLN A 19 -17.28 -12.88 -4.83
CA GLN A 19 -16.34 -14.00 -4.87
C GLN A 19 -16.27 -14.64 -6.26
N GLY A 20 -17.41 -14.85 -6.92
CA GLY A 20 -17.47 -15.37 -8.29
C GLY A 20 -16.79 -14.44 -9.31
N ASP A 21 -16.99 -13.13 -9.16
CA ASP A 21 -16.32 -12.10 -9.98
C ASP A 21 -14.80 -12.16 -9.79
N LEU A 22 -14.32 -12.26 -8.54
CA LEU A 22 -12.89 -12.39 -8.25
C LEU A 22 -12.33 -13.68 -8.87
N GLN A 23 -13.00 -14.81 -8.71
CA GLN A 23 -12.54 -16.09 -9.26
C GLN A 23 -12.46 -16.05 -10.79
N THR A 24 -13.43 -15.40 -11.44
CA THR A 24 -13.43 -15.20 -12.90
C THR A 24 -12.22 -14.38 -13.33
N LEU A 25 -11.89 -13.32 -12.60
CA LEU A 25 -10.71 -12.49 -12.88
C LEU A 25 -9.40 -13.25 -12.67
N LEU A 26 -9.30 -14.09 -11.64
CA LEU A 26 -8.12 -14.92 -11.39
C LEU A 26 -7.90 -15.96 -12.50
N ILE A 27 -8.97 -16.64 -12.93
CA ILE A 27 -8.90 -17.59 -14.06
C ILE A 27 -8.49 -16.86 -15.34
N LYS A 28 -9.12 -15.70 -15.63
CA LYS A 28 -8.76 -14.88 -16.79
C LYS A 28 -7.28 -14.51 -16.75
N MET A 29 -6.79 -14.04 -15.62
CA MET A 29 -5.40 -13.65 -15.40
C MET A 29 -4.42 -14.83 -15.59
N GLU A 30 -4.79 -16.04 -15.19
CA GLU A 30 -3.95 -17.24 -15.37
C GLU A 30 -3.93 -17.72 -16.82
N MET A 31 -5.06 -17.62 -17.53
CA MET A 31 -5.19 -18.04 -18.91
C MET A 31 -4.64 -17.02 -19.92
N GLU A 32 -4.53 -15.76 -19.54
CA GLU A 32 -4.10 -14.67 -20.43
C GLU A 32 -2.62 -14.79 -20.80
N LYS A 33 -2.34 -14.64 -22.09
CA LYS A 33 -0.96 -14.74 -22.63
C LYS A 33 -0.33 -13.38 -22.86
N ASP A 34 -1.14 -12.36 -23.12
CA ASP A 34 -0.65 -11.01 -23.29
C ASP A 34 -0.30 -10.38 -21.94
N SER A 35 0.88 -9.77 -21.86
CA SER A 35 1.41 -9.22 -20.60
C SER A 35 0.59 -8.02 -20.11
N GLU A 36 0.16 -7.16 -21.03
CA GLU A 36 -0.66 -5.99 -20.71
C GLU A 36 -2.06 -6.39 -20.27
N GLU A 37 -2.73 -7.28 -21.01
CA GLU A 37 -4.04 -7.78 -20.59
C GLU A 37 -3.98 -8.54 -19.26
N LYS A 38 -2.91 -9.31 -19.02
CA LYS A 38 -2.68 -9.98 -17.74
C LYS A 38 -2.49 -8.99 -16.58
N ARG A 39 -1.77 -7.89 -16.81
CA ARG A 39 -1.62 -6.80 -15.82
C ARG A 39 -2.95 -6.12 -15.53
N THR A 40 -3.76 -5.82 -16.55
CA THR A 40 -5.09 -5.21 -16.34
C THR A 40 -6.00 -6.14 -15.53
N ALA A 41 -5.94 -7.45 -15.78
CA ALA A 41 -6.66 -8.45 -14.99
C ALA A 41 -6.15 -8.51 -13.54
N ALA A 42 -4.83 -8.42 -13.30
CA ALA A 42 -4.25 -8.37 -11.96
C ALA A 42 -4.69 -7.13 -11.17
N VAL A 43 -4.71 -5.94 -11.79
CA VAL A 43 -5.24 -4.72 -11.17
C VAL A 43 -6.72 -4.86 -10.84
N ALA A 44 -7.51 -5.44 -11.74
CA ALA A 44 -8.93 -5.69 -11.52
C ALA A 44 -9.17 -6.69 -10.37
N ALA A 45 -8.39 -7.77 -10.31
CA ALA A 45 -8.44 -8.76 -9.23
C ALA A 45 -8.10 -8.13 -7.87
N SER A 46 -7.03 -7.33 -7.80
CA SER A 46 -6.66 -6.59 -6.59
C SER A 46 -7.80 -5.68 -6.11
N LYS A 47 -8.40 -4.90 -7.01
CA LYS A 47 -9.52 -4.03 -6.68
C LYS A 47 -10.74 -4.82 -6.21
N LYS A 48 -11.03 -5.98 -6.82
CA LYS A 48 -12.13 -6.84 -6.37
C LYS A 48 -11.86 -7.48 -5.01
N ARG A 49 -10.61 -7.84 -4.70
CA ARG A 49 -10.28 -8.30 -3.34
C ARG A 49 -10.48 -7.18 -2.31
N ASP A 50 -10.08 -5.95 -2.63
CA ASP A 50 -10.34 -4.80 -1.76
C ASP A 50 -11.85 -4.56 -1.57
N GLU A 51 -12.65 -4.74 -2.62
CA GLU A 51 -14.11 -4.61 -2.54
C GLU A 51 -14.73 -5.68 -1.62
N ILE A 52 -14.28 -6.94 -1.72
CA ILE A 52 -14.69 -8.02 -0.81
C ILE A 52 -14.27 -7.69 0.63
N PHE A 53 -13.04 -7.21 0.83
CA PHE A 53 -12.56 -6.80 2.14
C PHE A 53 -13.44 -5.70 2.74
N MET A 54 -13.76 -4.67 1.98
CA MET A 54 -14.65 -3.58 2.41
C MET A 54 -16.09 -4.06 2.65
N TRP A 55 -16.57 -5.02 1.86
CA TRP A 55 -17.87 -5.66 2.04
C TRP A 55 -17.95 -6.38 3.39
N HIS A 56 -16.89 -7.11 3.76
CA HIS A 56 -16.78 -7.80 5.05
C HIS A 56 -16.51 -6.85 6.21
N GLN A 57 -15.85 -5.71 6.00
CA GLN A 57 -15.68 -4.70 7.05
C GLN A 57 -17.02 -4.11 7.55
N ARG A 58 -18.11 -4.19 6.79
CA ARG A 58 -19.45 -3.79 7.28
C ARG A 58 -20.03 -4.71 8.33
N LEU A 59 -19.64 -5.99 8.35
CA LEU A 59 -19.92 -6.91 9.45
C LEU A 59 -19.24 -6.44 10.74
N ASN A 60 -18.20 -5.61 10.62
CA ASN A 60 -17.57 -4.89 11.72
C ASN A 60 -18.12 -3.46 11.91
N GLY A 61 -19.19 -3.02 11.25
CA GLY A 61 -19.87 -1.75 11.58
C GLY A 61 -20.95 -1.97 12.65
N PRO A 62 -21.36 -0.95 13.42
CA PRO A 62 -21.82 -1.01 14.85
C PRO A 62 -21.26 -2.08 15.81
N LEU A 63 -20.80 -3.20 15.26
CA LEU A 63 -20.14 -4.33 15.85
C LEU A 63 -18.62 -4.14 15.97
N ALA A 64 -18.02 -3.08 15.39
CA ALA A 64 -16.61 -2.71 15.60
C ALA A 64 -16.27 -2.52 17.09
N SER A 65 -17.29 -2.16 17.87
CA SER A 65 -17.19 -1.95 19.31
C SER A 65 -17.83 -3.10 20.10
N THR A 66 -18.00 -4.28 19.51
CA THR A 66 -18.38 -5.45 20.30
C THR A 66 -17.24 -5.86 21.23
N CYS A 67 -17.60 -6.47 22.36
CA CYS A 67 -16.63 -7.00 23.30
C CYS A 67 -15.69 -8.01 22.63
N GLU A 68 -16.21 -8.77 21.67
CA GLU A 68 -15.46 -9.74 20.88
C GLU A 68 -14.37 -9.07 20.04
N ASN A 69 -14.72 -7.99 19.32
CA ASN A 69 -13.77 -7.26 18.50
C ASN A 69 -12.73 -6.53 19.34
N MET A 70 -13.14 -5.94 20.47
CA MET A 70 -12.21 -5.32 21.42
C MET A 70 -11.27 -6.35 22.06
N ALA A 71 -11.78 -7.53 22.42
CA ALA A 71 -10.98 -8.61 22.96
C ALA A 71 -10.00 -9.16 21.93
N ASN A 72 -10.43 -9.30 20.67
CA ASN A 72 -9.55 -9.75 19.60
C ASN A 72 -8.45 -8.72 19.29
N ASP A 73 -8.79 -7.44 19.17
CA ASP A 73 -7.80 -6.37 18.96
C ASP A 73 -6.81 -6.28 20.15
N ALA A 74 -7.29 -6.38 21.39
CA ALA A 74 -6.43 -6.42 22.58
C ALA A 74 -5.52 -7.65 22.61
N ARG A 75 -6.02 -8.81 22.17
CA ARG A 75 -5.22 -10.04 22.03
C ARG A 75 -4.10 -9.85 21.00
N VAL A 76 -4.41 -9.30 19.83
CA VAL A 76 -3.42 -9.00 18.80
C VAL A 76 -2.40 -7.98 19.30
N GLU A 77 -2.85 -6.92 19.97
CA GLU A 77 -1.98 -5.89 20.56
C GLU A 77 -0.99 -6.50 21.58
N TYR A 78 -1.51 -7.31 22.50
CA TYR A 78 -0.70 -7.97 23.51
C TYR A 78 0.31 -8.93 22.89
N LEU A 79 -0.12 -9.78 21.96
CA LEU A 79 0.77 -10.70 21.26
C LEU A 79 1.86 -9.95 20.51
N THR A 80 1.51 -8.88 19.79
CA THR A 80 2.48 -8.03 19.07
C THR A 80 3.56 -7.50 20.00
N SER A 81 3.18 -7.04 21.20
CA SER A 81 4.16 -6.57 22.19
C SER A 81 5.11 -7.65 22.71
N CYS A 82 4.72 -8.94 22.60
CA CYS A 82 5.43 -10.06 23.22
C CYS A 82 6.28 -10.88 22.26
N VAL A 83 5.82 -11.05 21.02
CA VAL A 83 6.40 -12.02 20.06
C VAL A 83 7.39 -11.39 19.08
N VAL A 84 7.28 -10.08 18.84
CA VAL A 84 8.10 -9.41 17.83
C VAL A 84 9.52 -9.22 18.35
N GLN A 85 10.46 -9.74 17.58
CA GLN A 85 11.88 -9.75 17.90
C GLN A 85 12.68 -9.10 16.78
N LYS A 86 13.81 -8.53 17.15
CA LYS A 86 14.84 -8.11 16.21
C LYS A 86 15.59 -9.34 15.69
N THR A 87 16.43 -9.13 14.68
CA THR A 87 17.28 -10.18 14.07
C THR A 87 18.22 -10.85 15.08
N ASP A 88 18.62 -10.15 16.13
CA ASP A 88 19.44 -10.65 17.23
C ASP A 88 18.64 -11.42 18.31
N LYS A 89 17.35 -11.70 18.06
CA LYS A 89 16.39 -12.35 18.98
C LYS A 89 16.07 -11.55 20.24
N THR A 90 16.47 -10.28 20.31
CA THR A 90 16.02 -9.39 21.39
C THR A 90 14.60 -8.91 21.11
N LYS A 91 13.81 -8.71 22.18
CA LYS A 91 12.45 -8.20 22.02
C LYS A 91 12.48 -6.75 21.54
N VAL A 92 11.59 -6.42 20.59
CA VAL A 92 11.40 -5.02 20.15
C VAL A 92 10.77 -4.19 21.27
N TRP A 93 9.77 -4.76 21.94
CA TRP A 93 9.10 -4.14 23.08
C TRP A 93 9.27 -4.99 24.32
N SER A 94 9.56 -4.33 25.44
CA SER A 94 9.75 -4.98 26.73
C SER A 94 8.42 -5.33 27.41
N SER A 95 7.37 -4.56 27.12
CA SER A 95 6.03 -4.71 27.69
C SER A 95 4.95 -4.12 26.78
N LEU A 96 3.69 -4.40 27.08
CA LEU A 96 2.55 -3.76 26.40
C LEU A 96 2.55 -2.23 26.60
N GLY A 97 2.99 -1.74 27.77
CA GLY A 97 3.08 -0.31 28.02
C GLY A 97 4.07 0.38 27.09
N ASP A 98 5.22 -0.25 26.87
CA ASP A 98 6.27 0.19 25.94
C ASP A 98 5.75 0.21 24.49
N TYR A 99 5.05 -0.86 24.07
CA TYR A 99 4.37 -0.90 22.78
C TYR A 99 3.34 0.23 22.60
N ARG A 100 2.64 0.66 23.65
CA ARG A 100 1.62 1.72 23.57
C ARG A 100 2.18 3.14 23.51
N LEU A 101 3.46 3.36 23.85
CA LEU A 101 4.06 4.68 23.80
C LEU A 101 4.08 5.23 22.36
N PRO A 102 3.90 6.54 22.13
CA PRO A 102 4.04 7.13 20.81
C PRO A 102 5.43 6.80 20.23
N GLY A 103 5.48 6.28 19.01
CA GLY A 103 6.71 5.86 18.37
C GLY A 103 6.48 5.61 16.88
N ASP A 104 7.31 4.74 16.30
CA ASP A 104 7.19 4.33 14.90
C ASP A 104 5.86 3.58 14.68
N GLN A 105 4.89 4.28 14.08
CA GLN A 105 3.57 3.72 13.80
C GLN A 105 3.60 2.74 12.64
N GLU A 106 4.53 2.93 11.69
CA GLU A 106 4.68 2.06 10.54
C GLU A 106 5.16 0.68 10.99
N LEU A 107 6.19 0.66 11.86
CA LEU A 107 6.68 -0.59 12.46
C LEU A 107 5.58 -1.31 13.24
N LYS A 108 4.80 -0.60 14.04
CA LYS A 108 3.71 -1.20 14.83
C LYS A 108 2.60 -1.76 13.94
N LEU A 109 2.23 -1.04 12.89
CA LEU A 109 1.21 -1.49 11.96
C LEU A 109 1.67 -2.76 11.24
N ARG A 110 2.90 -2.77 10.73
CA ARG A 110 3.50 -3.94 10.08
C ARG A 110 3.61 -5.12 11.03
N ALA A 111 4.10 -4.90 12.24
CA ALA A 111 4.20 -5.91 13.28
C ALA A 111 2.83 -6.52 13.64
N ARG A 112 1.78 -5.68 13.77
CA ARG A 112 0.41 -6.17 13.99
C ARG A 112 -0.07 -7.04 12.82
N LEU A 113 0.15 -6.60 11.58
CA LEU A 113 -0.23 -7.37 10.39
C LEU A 113 0.46 -8.74 10.38
N GLU A 114 1.76 -8.79 10.61
CA GLU A 114 2.53 -10.05 10.64
C GLU A 114 2.03 -10.99 11.74
N VAL A 115 1.69 -10.46 12.92
CA VAL A 115 1.11 -11.27 14.00
C VAL A 115 -0.29 -11.77 13.66
N MET A 116 -1.10 -10.97 12.98
CA MET A 116 -2.42 -11.41 12.50
C MET A 116 -2.28 -12.54 11.47
N LEU A 117 -1.38 -12.41 10.50
CA LEU A 117 -1.08 -13.48 9.53
C LEU A 117 -0.60 -14.75 10.24
N TRP A 118 0.32 -14.61 11.20
CA TRP A 118 0.82 -15.74 11.99
C TRP A 118 -0.29 -16.45 12.80
N MET A 119 -1.21 -15.68 13.40
CA MET A 119 -2.36 -16.24 14.13
C MET A 119 -3.29 -17.07 13.24
N GLU A 120 -3.41 -16.69 11.96
CA GLU A 120 -4.18 -17.40 10.94
C GLU A 120 -3.37 -18.54 10.26
N GLY A 121 -2.10 -18.74 10.66
CA GLY A 121 -1.21 -19.75 10.08
C GLY A 121 -0.70 -19.39 8.68
N LEU A 122 -0.75 -18.11 8.32
CA LEU A 122 -0.25 -17.57 7.05
C LEU A 122 1.19 -17.10 7.19
N GLU A 123 1.92 -17.15 6.07
CA GLU A 123 3.30 -16.66 5.97
C GLU A 123 3.35 -15.12 6.00
N SER A 124 4.48 -14.55 6.44
CA SER A 124 4.69 -13.10 6.56
C SER A 124 4.56 -12.36 5.22
N ASP A 125 4.90 -13.05 4.15
CA ASP A 125 4.92 -12.61 2.76
C ASP A 125 3.67 -13.07 2.00
N PHE A 126 2.66 -13.60 2.69
CA PHE A 126 1.40 -14.03 2.11
C PHE A 126 0.81 -12.97 1.18
N MET A 127 0.73 -11.71 1.63
CA MET A 127 0.19 -10.60 0.84
C MET A 127 1.02 -10.31 -0.41
N GLN A 128 2.33 -10.56 -0.39
CA GLN A 128 3.19 -10.37 -1.55
C GLN A 128 3.09 -11.55 -2.53
N ASN A 129 2.83 -12.75 -2.00
CA ASN A 129 2.76 -13.99 -2.76
C ASN A 129 1.41 -14.29 -3.40
N VAL A 130 0.43 -13.43 -3.19
CA VAL A 130 -0.87 -13.51 -3.85
C VAL A 130 -0.68 -13.45 -5.38
N PRO A 131 -1.38 -14.29 -6.19
CA PRO A 131 -1.23 -14.37 -7.63
C PRO A 131 -1.20 -13.02 -8.39
N GLU A 132 -2.11 -12.10 -8.10
CA GLU A 132 -2.09 -10.78 -8.75
C GLU A 132 -0.89 -9.94 -8.34
N ASN A 133 -0.45 -10.03 -7.08
CA ASN A 133 0.66 -9.23 -6.59
C ASN A 133 1.97 -9.72 -7.18
N LYS A 134 2.15 -11.03 -7.38
CA LYS A 134 3.30 -11.57 -8.11
C LYS A 134 3.44 -10.96 -9.51
N ILE A 135 2.33 -10.78 -10.22
CA ILE A 135 2.32 -10.16 -11.56
C ILE A 135 2.57 -8.66 -11.48
N LEU A 136 1.95 -7.97 -10.52
CA LEU A 136 2.15 -6.53 -10.35
C LEU A 136 3.60 -6.20 -9.95
N PHE A 137 4.22 -7.00 -9.09
CA PHE A 137 5.61 -6.84 -8.68
C PHE A 137 6.58 -7.15 -9.81
N SER A 138 6.41 -8.27 -10.54
CA SER A 138 7.29 -8.60 -11.68
C SER A 138 7.26 -7.50 -12.74
N THR A 139 6.07 -6.98 -13.05
CA THR A 139 5.94 -5.90 -14.04
C THR A 139 6.50 -4.57 -13.52
N SER A 140 6.47 -4.33 -12.21
CA SER A 140 7.05 -3.11 -11.63
C SER A 140 8.58 -3.12 -11.67
N GLU A 141 9.21 -4.28 -11.44
CA GLU A 141 10.65 -4.46 -11.56
C GLU A 141 11.10 -4.26 -13.01
N GLU A 142 10.38 -4.84 -13.97
CA GLU A 142 10.61 -4.64 -15.42
C GLU A 142 10.52 -3.15 -15.81
N LEU A 143 9.52 -2.42 -15.31
CA LEU A 143 9.39 -0.98 -15.58
C LEU A 143 10.53 -0.15 -14.99
N THR A 144 11.00 -0.49 -13.77
CA THR A 144 12.17 0.20 -13.19
C THR A 144 13.44 -0.07 -13.98
N GLU A 145 13.65 -1.30 -14.46
CA GLU A 145 14.81 -1.63 -15.30
C GLU A 145 14.74 -0.90 -16.66
N GLU A 146 13.55 -0.81 -17.27
CA GLU A 146 13.34 -0.03 -18.49
C GLU A 146 13.60 1.47 -18.27
N GLU A 147 13.07 2.05 -17.19
CA GLU A 147 13.29 3.46 -16.85
C GLU A 147 14.76 3.77 -16.52
N GLU A 148 15.46 2.87 -15.84
CA GLU A 148 16.90 2.99 -15.56
C GLU A 148 17.72 2.87 -16.85
N SER A 149 17.35 1.96 -17.76
CA SER A 149 17.99 1.82 -19.06
C SER A 149 17.76 3.04 -19.95
N GLU A 150 16.57 3.64 -19.91
CA GLU A 150 16.25 4.86 -20.65
C GLU A 150 16.98 6.08 -20.09
N LYS A 151 17.10 6.20 -18.75
CA LYS A 151 17.90 7.26 -18.12
C LYS A 151 19.37 7.12 -18.49
N ALA A 152 19.92 5.91 -18.44
CA ALA A 152 21.28 5.63 -18.86
C ALA A 152 21.51 5.90 -20.37
N ALA A 153 20.51 5.64 -21.22
CA ALA A 153 20.57 5.97 -22.65
C ALA A 153 20.52 7.49 -22.90
N LYS A 154 19.68 8.22 -22.16
CA LYS A 154 19.59 9.68 -22.24
C LYS A 154 20.87 10.37 -21.74
N GLU A 155 21.52 9.85 -20.70
CA GLU A 155 22.81 10.37 -20.21
C GLU A 155 23.95 10.17 -21.21
N LYS A 156 24.00 9.03 -21.92
CA LYS A 156 24.99 8.79 -22.99
C LYS A 156 24.83 9.72 -24.20
N ILE A 157 23.61 10.21 -24.48
CA ILE A 157 23.35 11.16 -25.56
C ILE A 157 23.80 12.59 -25.18
N ILE A 158 23.73 12.94 -23.89
CA ILE A 158 24.13 14.26 -23.38
C ILE A 158 25.67 14.43 -23.34
N GLU A 159 26.44 13.36 -23.10
CA GLU A 159 27.91 13.42 -23.19
C GLU A 159 28.45 13.55 -24.64
N ALA A 160 27.63 13.25 -25.66
CA ALA A 160 28.04 13.29 -27.07
C ALA A 160 27.80 14.64 -27.77
N THR A 161 27.25 15.65 -27.08
CA THR A 161 27.01 16.98 -27.68
C THR A 161 28.13 17.98 -27.32
N PRO A 162 28.84 18.57 -28.30
CA PRO A 162 29.90 19.54 -28.03
C PRO A 162 29.28 20.85 -27.48
N LYS A 163 29.84 21.35 -26.38
CA LYS A 163 29.42 22.58 -25.70
C LYS A 163 29.49 23.79 -26.65
N THR A 164 28.35 24.22 -27.19
CA THR A 164 28.22 25.52 -27.85
C THR A 164 28.18 26.61 -26.78
N GLN A 165 29.15 27.53 -26.82
CA GLN A 165 29.25 28.69 -25.93
C GLN A 165 28.06 29.65 -26.18
N ILE A 166 27.28 29.92 -25.13
CA ILE A 166 26.25 30.97 -25.11
C ILE A 166 26.90 32.22 -24.50
N PRO A 167 26.85 33.42 -25.14
CA PRO A 167 27.42 34.63 -24.58
C PRO A 167 26.56 35.18 -23.42
N ASP A 168 27.23 35.74 -22.42
CA ASP A 168 26.64 36.21 -21.15
C ASP A 168 25.50 37.23 -21.32
N PRO A 169 24.39 37.10 -20.56
CA PRO A 169 23.34 38.12 -20.52
C PRO A 169 23.73 39.34 -19.67
N PRO A 170 23.30 40.57 -20.04
CA PRO A 170 23.72 41.80 -19.37
C PRO A 170 23.06 42.03 -18.00
N ALA A 171 23.82 42.67 -17.11
CA ALA A 171 23.52 42.86 -15.68
C ALA A 171 22.17 43.57 -15.36
N PRO A 172 21.49 43.20 -14.25
CA PRO A 172 20.20 43.77 -13.89
C PRO A 172 20.30 45.17 -13.29
N LYS A 173 19.46 46.09 -13.80
CA LYS A 173 19.31 47.47 -13.31
C LYS A 173 18.71 47.52 -11.90
N LYS A 174 19.41 48.16 -10.95
CA LYS A 174 18.97 48.40 -9.57
C LYS A 174 17.69 49.25 -9.53
N ARG A 175 16.59 48.72 -8.99
CA ARG A 175 15.38 49.51 -8.65
C ARG A 175 15.47 50.03 -7.20
N ALA A 176 15.26 51.32 -7.04
CA ALA A 176 15.29 52.05 -5.77
C ALA A 176 14.10 51.66 -4.86
N ARG A 177 14.36 51.47 -3.57
CA ARG A 177 13.34 51.19 -2.54
C ARG A 177 12.68 52.50 -2.06
N PRO A 178 11.34 52.57 -1.93
CA PRO A 178 10.68 53.73 -1.35
C PRO A 178 10.75 53.74 0.19
N ARG A 179 10.96 54.93 0.76
CA ARG A 179 11.11 55.23 2.21
C ARG A 179 9.79 55.03 2.99
N ARG A 180 9.86 54.27 4.09
CA ARG A 180 8.81 54.10 5.11
C ARG A 180 8.62 55.40 5.90
N LYS A 181 7.39 55.93 5.99
CA LYS A 181 7.03 57.03 6.91
C LYS A 181 6.79 56.49 8.32
N LYS A 182 7.40 57.12 9.34
CA LYS A 182 7.16 56.88 10.78
C LYS A 182 5.76 57.38 11.16
N LYS A 183 4.99 56.57 11.90
CA LYS A 183 3.81 57.04 12.65
C LYS A 183 4.27 57.52 14.03
N GLN A 184 3.79 58.70 14.43
CA GLN A 184 3.69 59.16 15.82
C GLN A 184 2.43 58.54 16.44
#